data_AF-A0A6M0CCK1-F1
#
_entry.id   AF-A0A6M0CCK1-F1
#
_cell.length_a   1.000
_cell.length_b   1.000
_cell.length_c   1.000
_cell.angle_alpha   90.00
_cell.angle_beta   90.00
_cell.angle_gamma   90.00
#
_symmetry.space_group_name_H-M   'P 1'
#
loop_
_entity.id
_entity.type
_entity.pdbx_description
1 polymer ?
#
loop_
_entity_poly.entity_id
_entity_poly.type
_entity_poly.pdbx_seq_one_letter_code
_entity_poly.pdbx_strand_id
1 'polypeptide(L)'
;MDSKALWQRYINWLYYHEGLKFYVDISRIKFDDSFLETIKPKFEKAFQDIEQLEKGAIANPDENRMVGHYWLRSPELAATPEIKQEIVQTIEQIETF
;
A
#
# COMPACT_ATOMS: atom_id res chain seq x y z
N MET A 1 -28.23 8.11 11.70
CA MET A 1 -28.35 8.76 10.38
C MET A 1 -29.62 8.23 9.73
N ASP A 2 -30.45 9.10 9.18
CA ASP A 2 -31.57 8.67 8.34
C ASP A 2 -31.06 8.05 7.02
N SER A 3 -31.98 7.47 6.24
CA SER A 3 -31.63 6.80 4.97
C SER A 3 -30.96 7.72 3.95
N LYS A 4 -31.31 9.02 3.92
CA LYS A 4 -30.71 10.00 3.02
C LYS A 4 -29.27 10.31 3.42
N ALA A 5 -29.03 10.50 4.72
CA ALA A 5 -27.69 10.70 5.27
C ALA A 5 -26.80 9.46 5.07
N LEU A 6 -27.36 8.25 5.21
CA LEU A 6 -26.62 7.01 4.93
C LEU A 6 -26.26 6.85 3.45
N TRP A 7 -27.17 7.22 2.54
CA TRP A 7 -26.90 7.21 1.10
C TRP A 7 -25.78 8.20 0.73
N GLN A 8 -25.83 9.42 1.27
CA GLN A 8 -24.76 10.40 1.02
C GLN A 8 -23.42 9.92 1.59
N ARG A 9 -23.42 9.30 2.77
CA ARG A 9 -22.22 8.70 3.35
C ARG A 9 -21.66 7.59 2.46
N TYR A 10 -22.51 6.75 1.89
CA TYR A 10 -22.07 5.75 0.91
C TYR A 10 -21.38 6.38 -0.29
N ILE A 11 -21.99 7.39 -0.91
CA ILE A 11 -21.38 8.09 -2.07
C ILE A 11 -20.02 8.69 -1.71
N ASN A 12 -19.92 9.36 -0.56
CA ASN A 12 -18.67 10.02 -0.16
C ASN A 12 -17.52 9.04 0.15
N TRP A 13 -17.85 7.82 0.57
CA TRP A 13 -16.88 6.84 1.09
C TRP A 13 -16.75 5.58 0.22
N LEU A 14 -17.46 5.53 -0.91
CA LEU A 14 -17.25 4.52 -1.93
C LEU A 14 -16.06 4.93 -2.80
N TYR A 15 -15.00 4.15 -2.72
CA TYR A 15 -13.86 4.27 -3.62
C TYR A 15 -13.97 3.21 -4.73
N TYR A 16 -13.79 3.65 -5.98
CA TYR A 16 -13.68 2.77 -7.13
C TYR A 16 -12.31 2.96 -7.77
N HIS A 17 -11.54 1.87 -7.85
CA HIS A 17 -10.26 1.85 -8.56
C HIS A 17 -10.48 1.34 -9.99
N GLU A 18 -10.56 2.26 -10.96
CA GLU A 18 -10.88 1.93 -12.35
C GLU A 18 -9.92 0.90 -12.98
N GLY A 19 -8.61 1.06 -12.79
CA GLY A 19 -7.62 0.15 -13.36
C GLY A 19 -7.70 -1.31 -12.85
N LEU A 20 -8.27 -1.50 -11.65
CA LEU A 20 -8.45 -2.82 -11.02
C LEU A 20 -9.91 -3.28 -11.11
N LYS A 21 -10.82 -2.41 -11.57
CA LYS A 21 -12.27 -2.61 -11.57
C LYS A 21 -12.79 -3.06 -10.20
N PHE A 22 -12.27 -2.44 -9.13
CA PHE A 22 -12.50 -2.86 -7.74
C PHE A 22 -13.12 -1.74 -6.91
N TYR A 23 -14.03 -2.11 -6.02
CA TYR A 23 -14.73 -1.19 -5.11
C TYR A 23 -14.31 -1.42 -3.66
N VAL A 24 -14.10 -0.34 -2.92
CA VAL A 24 -13.94 -0.33 -1.46
C VAL A 24 -14.99 0.59 -0.87
N ASP A 25 -15.89 0.03 -0.06
CA ASP A 25 -16.90 0.78 0.68
C ASP A 25 -16.58 0.72 2.18
N ILE A 26 -16.19 1.88 2.74
CA ILE A 26 -15.98 2.02 4.18
C ILE A 26 -17.12 2.77 4.89
N SER A 27 -18.21 3.08 4.20
CA SER A 27 -19.32 3.90 4.72
C SER A 27 -19.99 3.29 5.96
N ARG A 28 -19.88 1.97 6.14
CA ARG A 28 -20.45 1.22 7.28
C ARG A 28 -19.46 0.97 8.42
N ILE A 29 -18.21 1.40 8.28
CA ILE A 29 -17.26 1.41 9.39
C ILE A 29 -17.62 2.56 10.34
N LYS A 30 -17.53 2.29 11.64
CA LYS A 30 -17.81 3.27 12.70
C LYS A 30 -16.65 4.26 12.82
N PHE A 31 -16.81 5.44 12.22
CA PHE A 31 -15.96 6.60 12.42
C PHE A 31 -16.76 7.88 12.13
N ASP A 32 -16.36 8.98 12.75
CA ASP A 32 -16.88 10.32 12.48
C ASP A 32 -15.77 11.24 11.96
N ASP A 33 -16.12 12.47 11.61
CA ASP A 33 -15.17 13.42 11.04
C ASP A 33 -14.08 13.80 12.06
N SER A 34 -14.41 13.80 13.35
CA SER A 34 -13.43 14.08 14.41
C SER A 34 -12.35 13.02 14.47
N PHE A 35 -12.73 11.74 14.31
CA PHE A 35 -11.81 10.62 14.26
C PHE A 35 -10.86 10.71 13.07
N LEU A 36 -11.36 11.17 11.91
CA LEU A 36 -10.52 11.34 10.71
C LEU A 36 -9.37 12.32 10.95
N GLU A 37 -9.65 13.44 11.62
CA GLU A 37 -8.60 14.41 11.99
C GLU A 37 -7.57 13.78 12.94
N THR A 38 -7.98 12.88 13.83
CA THR A 38 -7.03 12.19 14.73
C THR A 38 -6.14 11.17 14.03
N ILE A 39 -6.60 10.56 12.93
CA ILE A 39 -5.85 9.50 12.23
C ILE A 39 -5.05 10.02 11.04
N LYS A 40 -5.39 11.19 10.50
CA LYS A 40 -4.70 11.80 9.36
C LYS A 40 -3.18 11.92 9.55
N PRO A 41 -2.64 12.38 10.70
CA PRO A 41 -1.19 12.40 10.90
C PRO A 41 -0.54 11.02 10.92
N LYS A 42 -1.28 9.97 11.33
CA LYS A 42 -0.79 8.59 11.29
C LYS A 42 -0.69 8.07 9.86
N PHE A 43 -1.62 8.47 8.98
CA PHE A 43 -1.52 8.16 7.55
C PHE A 43 -0.35 8.89 6.91
N GLU A 44 -0.12 10.17 7.22
CA GLU A 44 1.06 10.91 6.75
C GLU A 44 2.36 10.18 7.13
N LYS A 45 2.47 9.74 8.39
CA LYS A 45 3.60 8.92 8.83
C LYS A 45 3.67 7.59 8.07
N ALA A 46 2.55 6.88 7.92
CA ALA A 46 2.53 5.59 7.23
C ALA A 46 2.99 5.70 5.77
N PHE A 47 2.62 6.77 5.06
CA PHE A 47 3.08 7.01 3.70
C PHE A 47 4.59 7.30 3.64
N GLN A 48 5.12 8.08 4.59
CA GLN A 48 6.57 8.29 4.69
C GLN A 48 7.32 6.99 5.01
N ASP A 49 6.80 6.18 5.94
CA ASP A 49 7.39 4.89 6.29
C ASP A 49 7.38 3.93 5.10
N ILE A 50 6.30 3.89 4.31
CA ILE A 50 6.20 3.10 3.07
C ILE A 50 7.26 3.56 2.05
N GLU A 51 7.44 4.87 1.86
CA GLU A 51 8.45 5.38 0.93
C GLU A 51 9.87 4.96 1.36
N GLN A 52 10.18 5.01 2.66
CA GLN A 52 11.48 4.56 3.19
C GLN A 52 11.66 3.05 3.05
N LEU A 53 10.60 2.28 3.34
CA LEU A 53 10.56 0.83 3.16
C LEU A 53 10.87 0.47 1.71
N GLU A 54 10.17 1.10 0.77
CA GLU A 54 10.33 0.89 -0.67
C GLU A 54 11.76 1.20 -1.16
N LYS A 55 12.38 2.23 -0.58
CA LYS A 55 13.79 2.61 -0.81
C LYS A 55 14.83 1.69 -0.15
N GLY A 56 14.40 0.63 0.54
CA GLY A 56 15.31 -0.34 1.15
C GLY A 56 15.78 0.04 2.55
N ALA A 57 14.99 0.81 3.31
CA ALA A 57 15.27 0.99 4.73
C ALA A 57 15.25 -0.37 5.47
N ILE A 58 16.05 -0.48 6.54
CA ILE A 58 15.99 -1.63 7.44
C ILE A 58 14.68 -1.55 8.23
N ALA A 59 13.70 -2.34 7.80
CA ALA A 59 12.38 -2.41 8.43
C ALA A 59 12.23 -3.61 9.36
N ASN A 60 13.09 -4.62 9.24
CA ASN A 60 13.24 -5.70 10.20
C ASN A 60 14.53 -5.50 11.01
N PRO A 61 14.48 -4.76 12.13
CA PRO A 61 15.66 -4.44 12.92
C PRO A 61 16.24 -5.66 13.65
N ASP A 62 15.41 -6.65 14.01
CA ASP A 62 15.83 -7.84 14.74
C ASP A 62 16.80 -8.70 13.91
N GLU A 63 16.57 -8.76 12.60
CA GLU A 63 17.44 -9.47 11.65
C GLU A 63 18.39 -8.55 10.87
N ASN A 64 18.31 -7.23 11.11
CA ASN A 64 18.99 -6.20 10.31
C ASN A 64 18.76 -6.36 8.80
N ARG A 65 17.49 -6.50 8.39
CA ARG A 65 17.08 -6.78 7.00
C ARG A 65 16.13 -5.74 6.42
N MET A 66 16.27 -5.55 5.11
CA MET A 66 15.26 -4.91 4.27
C MET A 66 14.07 -5.85 4.07
N VAL A 67 12.89 -5.30 3.73
CA VAL A 67 11.67 -6.08 3.48
C VAL A 67 11.15 -5.74 2.08
N GLY A 68 11.62 -6.47 1.06
CA GLY A 68 11.46 -6.07 -0.35
C GLY A 68 10.55 -6.93 -1.22
N HIS A 69 9.54 -7.61 -0.65
CA HIS A 69 8.71 -8.57 -1.41
C HIS A 69 7.96 -7.94 -2.60
N TYR A 70 7.69 -6.64 -2.57
CA TYR A 70 7.09 -5.88 -3.67
C TYR A 70 8.05 -5.70 -4.85
N TRP A 71 9.37 -5.70 -4.63
CA TRP A 71 10.38 -5.72 -5.71
C TRP A 71 10.26 -6.97 -6.57
N LEU A 72 9.80 -8.10 -6.01
CA LEU A 72 9.59 -9.33 -6.77
C LEU A 72 8.46 -9.21 -7.79
N ARG A 73 7.52 -8.26 -7.60
CA ARG A 73 6.42 -7.97 -8.54
C ARG A 73 6.74 -6.81 -9.47
N SER A 74 7.54 -5.86 -9.00
CA SER A 74 8.00 -4.66 -9.71
C SER A 74 9.50 -4.44 -9.47
N PRO A 75 10.39 -5.13 -10.20
CA PRO A 75 11.83 -5.08 -9.95
C PRO A 75 12.44 -3.68 -10.13
N GLU A 76 11.79 -2.80 -10.89
CA GLU A 76 12.15 -1.40 -11.06
C GLU A 76 12.09 -0.57 -9.76
N LEU A 77 11.40 -1.05 -8.74
CA LEU A 77 11.33 -0.42 -7.42
C LEU A 77 12.44 -0.90 -6.47
N ALA A 78 13.28 -1.86 -6.88
CA ALA A 78 14.33 -2.39 -6.03
C ALA A 78 15.31 -1.30 -5.57
N ALA A 79 15.74 -1.41 -4.31
CA ALA A 79 16.59 -0.40 -3.66
C ALA A 79 17.95 -0.20 -4.36
N THR A 80 18.47 -1.24 -5.01
CA THR A 80 19.72 -1.16 -5.77
C THR A 80 19.62 -1.86 -7.13
N PRO A 81 20.44 -1.46 -8.12
CA PRO A 81 20.50 -2.12 -9.43
C PRO A 81 20.85 -3.61 -9.36
N GLU A 82 21.67 -4.01 -8.40
CA GLU A 82 22.09 -5.40 -8.20
C GLU A 82 20.90 -6.27 -7.79
N ILE A 83 20.11 -5.81 -6.79
CA ILE A 83 18.90 -6.51 -6.35
C ILE A 83 17.90 -6.62 -7.51
N LYS A 84 17.71 -5.54 -8.28
CA LYS A 84 16.87 -5.57 -9.48
C LYS A 84 17.32 -6.65 -10.45
N GLN A 85 18.62 -6.69 -10.74
CA GLN A 85 19.19 -7.63 -11.70
C GLN A 85 19.03 -9.07 -11.23
N GLU A 86 19.29 -9.36 -9.96
CA GLU A 86 19.10 -10.70 -9.38
C GLU A 86 17.64 -11.16 -9.49
N ILE A 87 16.68 -10.27 -9.19
CA ILE A 87 15.25 -10.57 -9.30
C ILE A 87 14.87 -10.89 -10.76
N VAL A 88 15.26 -10.03 -11.70
CA VAL A 88 14.92 -10.19 -13.13
C VAL A 88 15.51 -11.50 -13.67
N GLN A 89 16.80 -11.76 -13.43
CA GLN A 89 17.46 -12.98 -13.89
C GLN A 89 16.85 -14.24 -13.28
N THR A 90 16.45 -14.19 -12.00
CA THR A 90 15.80 -15.33 -11.35
C THR A 90 14.45 -15.62 -11.98
N ILE A 91 13.65 -14.59 -12.26
CA ILE A 91 12.36 -14.74 -12.95
C ILE A 91 12.56 -15.34 -14.35
N GLU A 92 13.50 -14.81 -15.14
CA GLU A 92 13.83 -15.34 -16.48
C GLU A 92 14.24 -16.82 -16.44
N GLN A 93 15.03 -17.23 -15.44
CA GLN A 93 15.42 -18.62 -15.25
C GLN A 93 14.23 -19.52 -14.89
N ILE A 94 13.32 -19.04 -14.05
CA ILE A 94 12.10 -19.79 -13.68
C ILE A 94 11.18 -19.94 -14.90
N GLU A 95 11.03 -18.91 -15.72
CA GLU A 95 10.18 -18.95 -16.93
C GLU A 95 10.73 -19.85 -18.04
N THR A 96 12.01 -20.22 -17.97
CA THR A 96 12.70 -21.06 -18.98
C THR A 96 12.96 -22.50 -18.54
N PHE A 97 12.57 -22.88 -17.32
CA PHE A 97 12.63 -24.26 -16.79
C PHE A 97 11.43 -25.11 -17.24
#